data_AF-A0A3D1RY68-F1
#
_entry.id   AF-A0A3D1RY68-F1
#
_cell.length_a   1.000
_cell.length_b   1.000
_cell.length_c   1.000
_cell.angle_alpha   90.00
_cell.angle_beta   90.00
_cell.angle_gamma   90.00
#
_symmetry.space_group_name_H-M   'P 1'
#
loop_
_entity.id
_entity.type
_entity.pdbx_description
1 polymer ?
#
loop_
_entity_poly.entity_id
_entity_poly.type
_entity_poly.pdbx_seq_one_letter_code
_entity_poly.pdbx_strand_id
1 'polypeptide(L)'
;MPEEIKQDFSREPLERRNLHADPLVQFETWFGEACDEGIPAPNAMTLATVCSDASPTARTVLLKIYDRNGFVFFTNYGSRKASQIKDNPEVALLFPWFSMGRQVSVTGSASRISSSASLKYFLSRSRGSQLGAWTSEQSSVISSRDILETTLAQMKRKFTEGEIPLPSFWGGYRVQP
;
A
#
# COMPACT_ATOMS: atom_id res chain seq x y z
N MET A 1 13.75 -16.25 25.08
CA MET A 1 14.06 -15.08 24.23
C MET A 1 15.31 -14.42 24.78
N PRO A 2 16.31 -14.09 23.94
CA PRO A 2 17.45 -13.27 24.37
C PRO A 2 16.99 -11.96 25.03
N GLU A 3 17.72 -11.50 26.06
CA GLU A 3 17.43 -10.21 26.74
C GLU A 3 17.45 -9.02 25.78
N GLU A 4 18.28 -9.11 24.74
CA GLU A 4 18.42 -8.10 23.68
C GLU A 4 17.13 -7.85 22.88
N ILE A 5 16.14 -8.75 22.96
CA ILE A 5 14.83 -8.63 22.27
C ILE A 5 13.77 -7.97 23.18
N LYS A 6 14.06 -7.75 24.47
CA LYS A 6 13.14 -7.06 25.39
C LYS A 6 13.21 -5.54 25.21
N GLN A 7 12.74 -5.08 24.06
CA GLN A 7 12.47 -3.66 23.87
C GLN A 7 11.10 -3.34 24.48
N ASP A 8 11.09 -2.44 25.46
CA ASP A 8 9.85 -1.91 26.03
C ASP A 8 9.31 -0.82 25.10
N PHE A 9 8.13 -1.08 24.54
CA PHE A 9 7.42 -0.12 23.68
C PHE A 9 6.29 0.60 24.43
N SER A 10 6.20 0.41 25.75
CA SER A 10 5.16 1.03 26.58
C SER A 10 5.28 2.56 26.52
N ARG A 11 4.16 3.21 26.23
CA ARG A 11 3.99 4.66 26.27
C ARG A 11 2.83 5.03 27.19
N GLU A 12 2.41 6.29 27.16
CA GLU A 12 1.22 6.74 27.87
C GLU A 12 0.02 5.82 27.55
N PRO A 13 -0.78 5.47 28.57
CA PRO A 13 -1.89 4.55 28.39
C PRO A 13 -2.95 5.14 27.46
N LEU A 14 -3.51 4.29 26.60
CA LEU A 14 -4.62 4.68 25.74
C LEU A 14 -5.94 4.66 26.51
N GLU A 15 -6.48 5.84 26.79
CA GLU A 15 -7.74 5.98 27.53
C GLU A 15 -8.84 6.53 26.64
N ARG A 16 -10.07 6.07 26.86
CA ARG A 16 -11.24 6.47 26.05
C ARG A 16 -11.47 7.99 26.01
N ARG A 17 -11.14 8.70 27.09
CA ARG A 17 -11.28 10.17 27.17
C ARG A 17 -10.32 10.94 26.26
N ASN A 18 -9.24 10.30 25.82
CA ASN A 18 -8.24 10.90 24.94
C ASN A 18 -8.47 10.52 23.47
N LEU A 19 -9.50 9.72 23.18
CA LEU A 19 -9.82 9.29 21.82
C LEU A 19 -10.77 10.26 21.14
N HIS A 20 -10.49 10.56 19.88
CA HIS A 20 -11.43 11.26 19.02
C HIS A 20 -12.61 10.34 18.66
N ALA A 21 -13.83 10.91 18.58
CA ALA A 21 -15.04 10.15 18.27
C ALA A 21 -15.08 9.67 16.81
N ASP A 22 -14.52 10.47 15.89
CA ASP A 22 -14.29 10.08 14.49
C ASP A 22 -12.96 9.31 14.37
N PRO A 23 -12.99 8.02 13.97
CA PRO A 23 -11.79 7.19 13.87
C PRO A 23 -10.82 7.65 12.77
N LEU A 24 -11.29 8.34 11.73
CA LEU A 24 -10.40 8.86 10.68
C LEU A 24 -9.62 10.08 11.16
N VAL A 25 -10.24 10.93 11.99
CA VAL A 25 -9.52 12.02 12.66
C VAL A 25 -8.51 11.44 13.67
N GLN A 26 -8.88 10.38 14.40
CA GLN A 26 -7.93 9.68 15.27
C GLN A 26 -6.73 9.13 14.49
N PHE A 27 -6.98 8.52 13.32
CA PHE A 27 -5.94 8.05 12.42
C PHE A 27 -5.05 9.20 11.92
N GLU A 28 -5.63 10.31 11.49
CA GLU A 28 -4.89 11.48 11.01
C GLU A 28 -3.94 12.02 12.08
N THR A 29 -4.42 12.17 13.31
CA THR A 29 -3.59 12.59 14.45
C THR A 29 -2.41 11.64 14.66
N TRP A 30 -2.66 10.33 14.74
CA TRP A 30 -1.58 9.37 14.96
C TRP A 30 -0.65 9.21 13.77
N PHE A 31 -1.14 9.36 12.55
CA PHE A 31 -0.32 9.33 11.35
C PHE A 31 0.62 10.56 11.29
N GLY A 32 0.13 11.74 11.70
CA GLY A 32 0.96 12.93 11.90
C GLY A 32 2.07 12.68 12.92
N GLU A 33 1.73 12.17 14.10
CA GLU A 33 2.71 11.81 15.14
C GLU A 33 3.74 10.78 14.64
N ALA A 34 3.31 9.78 13.85
CA ALA A 34 4.20 8.79 13.25
C ALA A 34 5.19 9.41 12.23
N CYS A 35 4.75 10.45 11.51
CA CYS A 35 5.63 11.22 10.62
C CYS A 35 6.62 12.07 11.42
N ASP A 36 6.16 12.74 12.46
CA ASP A 36 6.98 13.64 13.29
C ASP A 36 8.04 12.89 14.10
N GLU A 37 7.74 11.67 14.56
CA GLU A 37 8.70 10.79 15.24
C GLU A 37 9.77 10.23 14.26
N GLY A 38 9.59 10.40 12.96
CA GLY A 38 10.54 9.94 11.95
C GLY A 38 10.54 8.41 11.78
N ILE A 39 9.39 7.75 11.99
CA ILE A 39 9.27 6.31 11.72
C ILE A 39 9.63 6.05 10.25
N PRO A 40 10.49 5.05 9.96
CA PRO A 40 10.76 4.66 8.58
C PRO A 40 9.46 4.24 7.86
N ALA A 41 9.12 4.96 6.78
CA ALA A 41 7.93 4.72 5.97
C ALA A 41 6.63 4.60 6.81
N PRO A 42 6.17 5.67 7.46
CA PRO A 42 5.01 5.62 8.37
C PRO A 42 3.72 5.26 7.63
N ASN A 43 3.70 5.47 6.30
CA ASN A 43 2.59 5.13 5.41
C ASN A 43 2.68 3.68 4.87
N ALA A 44 3.68 2.89 5.25
CA ALA A 44 3.74 1.48 4.93
C ALA A 44 2.74 0.70 5.79
N MET A 45 1.96 -0.16 5.14
CA MET A 45 0.94 -0.97 5.79
C MET A 45 0.96 -2.39 5.23
N THR A 46 0.72 -3.36 6.10
CA THR A 46 0.48 -4.75 5.70
C THR A 46 -0.94 -4.87 5.19
N LEU A 47 -1.09 -5.30 3.93
CA LEU A 47 -2.37 -5.65 3.33
C LEU A 47 -2.56 -7.16 3.36
N ALA A 48 -3.56 -7.62 4.10
CA ALA A 48 -4.06 -8.98 4.07
C ALA A 48 -5.22 -9.12 3.07
N THR A 49 -5.15 -10.15 2.23
CA THR A 49 -6.19 -10.54 1.27
C THR A 49 -6.39 -12.05 1.34
N VAL A 50 -7.59 -12.53 0.99
CA VAL A 50 -7.95 -13.95 1.08
C VAL A 50 -8.11 -14.55 -0.31
N CYS A 51 -7.54 -15.73 -0.54
CA CYS A 51 -7.74 -16.53 -1.75
C CYS A 51 -9.16 -17.11 -1.80
N SER A 52 -9.57 -17.60 -2.97
CA SER A 52 -10.83 -18.35 -3.15
C SER A 52 -10.89 -19.66 -2.35
N ASP A 53 -9.74 -20.23 -1.98
CA ASP A 53 -9.62 -21.40 -1.09
C ASP A 53 -9.61 -21.02 0.41
N ALA A 54 -10.00 -19.79 0.75
CA ALA A 54 -9.96 -19.21 2.08
C ALA A 54 -8.55 -19.03 2.71
N SER A 55 -7.48 -19.25 1.95
CA SER A 55 -6.11 -19.02 2.45
C SER A 55 -5.77 -17.53 2.50
N PRO A 56 -5.36 -16.97 3.66
CA PRO A 56 -4.92 -15.59 3.75
C PRO A 56 -3.53 -15.41 3.14
N THR A 57 -3.26 -14.21 2.65
CA THR A 57 -1.94 -13.78 2.19
C THR A 57 -1.71 -12.34 2.61
N ALA A 58 -0.47 -12.02 2.97
CA ALA A 58 -0.09 -10.70 3.42
C ALA A 58 1.12 -10.16 2.64
N ARG A 59 1.19 -8.85 2.47
CA ARG A 59 2.35 -8.12 1.92
C ARG A 59 2.28 -6.65 2.30
N THR A 60 3.41 -5.97 2.27
CA THR A 60 3.45 -4.52 2.43
C THR A 60 2.96 -3.81 1.17
N VAL A 61 2.13 -2.79 1.37
CA VAL A 61 1.77 -1.76 0.38
C VAL A 61 1.94 -0.39 1.04
N LEU A 62 1.91 0.67 0.24
CA LEU A 62 2.01 2.03 0.76
C LEU A 62 0.64 2.70 0.67
N LEU A 63 0.19 3.27 1.78
CA LEU A 63 -0.89 4.25 1.80
C LEU A 63 -0.45 5.48 1.00
N LYS A 64 -1.33 5.97 0.12
CA LYS A 64 -1.07 7.13 -0.74
C LYS A 64 -2.12 8.21 -0.64
N ILE A 65 -3.36 7.84 -0.36
CA ILE A 65 -4.46 8.77 -0.14
C ILE A 65 -5.29 8.19 0.99
N TYR A 66 -5.74 9.01 1.92
CA TYR A 66 -6.80 8.68 2.86
C TYR A 66 -7.74 9.87 2.96
N ASP A 67 -9.03 9.60 3.06
CA ASP A 67 -10.07 10.61 3.26
C ASP A 67 -11.29 9.96 3.92
N ARG A 68 -12.41 10.70 4.03
CA ARG A 68 -13.68 10.22 4.61
C ARG A 68 -14.22 8.94 3.96
N ASN A 69 -13.80 8.63 2.73
CA ASN A 69 -14.21 7.42 2.03
C ASN A 69 -13.18 6.29 2.15
N GLY A 70 -12.16 6.39 3.00
CA GLY A 70 -11.23 5.30 3.31
C GLY A 70 -9.82 5.45 2.74
N PHE A 71 -9.11 4.32 2.61
CA PHE A 71 -7.64 4.25 2.45
C PHE A 71 -7.26 3.73 1.08
N VAL A 72 -6.38 4.45 0.37
CA VAL A 72 -6.01 4.12 -1.02
C VAL A 72 -4.55 3.69 -1.13
N PHE A 73 -4.35 2.56 -1.78
CA PHE A 73 -3.04 2.08 -2.23
C PHE A 73 -3.05 1.81 -3.74
N PHE A 74 -1.88 1.80 -4.36
CA PHE A 74 -1.73 1.56 -5.80
C PHE A 74 -0.98 0.27 -6.08
N THR A 75 -1.38 -0.46 -7.11
CA THR A 75 -0.83 -1.78 -7.46
C THR A 75 -1.02 -2.09 -8.94
N ASN A 76 -0.42 -3.19 -9.38
CA ASN A 76 -0.74 -3.82 -10.66
C ASN A 76 -2.02 -4.68 -10.50
N TYR A 77 -3.02 -4.47 -11.36
CA TYR A 77 -4.30 -5.17 -11.40
C TYR A 77 -4.20 -6.63 -11.85
N GLY A 78 -3.08 -7.05 -12.44
CA GLY A 78 -2.75 -8.44 -12.75
C GLY A 78 -2.08 -9.20 -11.60
N SER A 79 -1.78 -8.54 -10.48
CA SER A 79 -1.08 -9.18 -9.35
C SER A 79 -1.96 -10.13 -8.54
N ARG A 80 -1.33 -11.03 -7.79
CA ARG A 80 -2.04 -11.99 -6.91
C ARG A 80 -3.05 -11.30 -5.98
N LYS A 81 -2.66 -10.18 -5.35
CA LYS A 81 -3.56 -9.43 -4.44
C LYS A 81 -4.77 -8.85 -5.17
N ALA A 82 -4.60 -8.42 -6.43
CA ALA A 82 -5.68 -7.85 -7.21
C ALA A 82 -6.67 -8.93 -7.68
N SER A 83 -6.17 -10.12 -8.02
CA SER A 83 -7.03 -11.30 -8.26
C SER A 83 -7.81 -11.68 -7.00
N GLN A 84 -7.14 -11.77 -5.85
CA GLN A 84 -7.79 -12.09 -4.58
C GLN A 84 -8.86 -11.06 -4.20
N ILE A 85 -8.58 -9.77 -4.34
CA ILE A 85 -9.56 -8.68 -4.08
C ILE A 85 -10.75 -8.76 -5.03
N LYS A 86 -10.52 -9.17 -6.29
CA LYS A 86 -11.60 -9.33 -7.26
C LYS A 86 -12.57 -10.44 -6.84
N ASP A 87 -12.04 -11.53 -6.27
CA ASP A 87 -12.84 -12.69 -5.86
C ASP A 87 -13.45 -12.49 -4.45
N ASN A 88 -12.72 -11.84 -3.55
CA ASN A 88 -13.17 -11.47 -2.21
C ASN A 88 -12.67 -10.04 -1.88
N PRO A 89 -13.55 -9.03 -1.88
CA PRO A 89 -13.15 -7.65 -1.66
C PRO A 89 -12.79 -7.35 -0.19
N GLU A 90 -13.08 -8.26 0.75
CA GLU A 90 -12.79 -8.05 2.16
C GLU A 90 -11.28 -8.17 2.44
N VAL A 91 -10.71 -7.09 2.98
CA VAL A 91 -9.29 -6.97 3.27
C VAL A 91 -9.04 -6.41 4.66
N ALA A 92 -7.81 -6.59 5.14
CA ALA A 92 -7.33 -5.91 6.33
C ALA A 92 -6.03 -5.15 6.04
N LEU A 93 -5.90 -3.97 6.62
CA LEU A 93 -4.70 -3.14 6.65
C LEU A 93 -4.17 -3.07 8.08
N LEU A 94 -2.86 -3.18 8.24
CA LEU A 94 -2.19 -3.00 9.53
C LEU A 94 -1.02 -2.05 9.38
N PHE A 95 -1.02 -0.95 10.14
CA PHE A 95 0.10 -0.02 10.27
C PHE A 95 0.92 -0.42 11.51
N PRO A 96 2.16 -0.91 11.34
CA PRO A 96 2.95 -1.42 12.45
C PRO A 96 3.92 -0.35 12.99
N TRP A 97 3.39 0.67 13.69
CA TRP A 97 4.20 1.74 14.29
C TRP A 97 4.84 1.29 15.60
N PHE A 98 5.68 0.25 15.52
CA PHE A 98 6.27 -0.41 16.68
C PHE A 98 7.05 0.53 17.59
N SER A 99 7.83 1.47 17.04
CA SER A 99 8.62 2.44 17.84
C SER A 99 7.74 3.36 18.70
N MET A 100 6.50 3.60 18.27
CA MET A 100 5.48 4.34 19.03
C MET A 100 4.71 3.47 20.03
N GLY A 101 4.92 2.15 20.03
CA GLY A 101 4.06 1.21 20.76
C GLY A 101 2.62 1.19 20.23
N ARG A 102 2.41 1.52 18.95
CA ARG A 102 1.07 1.61 18.34
C ARG A 102 0.92 0.74 17.12
N GLN A 103 -0.30 0.28 16.90
CA GLN A 103 -0.73 -0.31 15.64
C GLN A 103 -2.11 0.22 15.29
N VAL A 104 -2.34 0.48 14.00
CA VAL A 104 -3.68 0.76 13.48
C VAL A 104 -4.12 -0.39 12.61
N SER A 105 -5.28 -0.97 12.93
CA SER A 105 -5.94 -1.99 12.12
C SER A 105 -7.16 -1.39 11.43
N VAL A 106 -7.30 -1.66 10.14
CA VAL A 106 -8.47 -1.28 9.34
C VAL A 106 -8.95 -2.51 8.61
N THR A 107 -10.20 -2.90 8.83
CA THR A 107 -10.88 -3.94 8.03
C THR A 107 -11.88 -3.26 7.13
N GLY A 108 -12.07 -3.74 5.90
CA GLY A 108 -13.04 -3.14 5.02
C GLY A 108 -13.05 -3.73 3.61
N SER A 109 -13.94 -3.22 2.78
CA SER A 109 -14.11 -3.68 1.40
C SER A 109 -13.25 -2.87 0.44
N ALA A 110 -12.49 -3.56 -0.41
CA ALA A 110 -11.58 -2.97 -1.38
C ALA A 110 -12.21 -2.87 -2.78
N SER A 111 -12.31 -1.66 -3.32
CA SER A 111 -12.82 -1.39 -4.68
C SER A 111 -11.82 -0.59 -5.51
N ARG A 112 -11.84 -0.75 -6.84
CA ARG A 112 -10.97 0.02 -7.73
C ARG A 112 -11.39 1.49 -7.73
N ILE A 113 -10.42 2.39 -7.69
CA ILE A 113 -10.67 3.82 -7.91
C ILE A 113 -10.83 4.10 -9.42
N SER A 114 -11.34 5.29 -9.76
CA SER A 114 -11.49 5.69 -11.16
C SER A 114 -10.16 5.73 -11.91
N SER A 115 -10.19 5.50 -13.22
CA SER A 115 -9.02 5.63 -14.09
C SER A 115 -8.44 7.05 -14.06
N SER A 116 -9.28 8.08 -13.89
CA SER A 116 -8.84 9.47 -13.76
C SER A 116 -8.06 9.72 -12.46
N ALA A 117 -8.52 9.16 -11.33
CA ALA A 117 -7.78 9.21 -10.06
C ALA A 117 -6.47 8.43 -10.15
N SER A 118 -6.48 7.28 -10.83
CA SER A 118 -5.28 6.49 -11.10
C SER A 118 -4.26 7.23 -11.95
N LEU A 119 -4.70 7.90 -13.02
CA LEU A 119 -3.86 8.73 -13.88
C LEU A 119 -3.25 9.90 -13.11
N LYS A 120 -4.05 10.62 -12.33
CA LYS A 120 -3.59 11.76 -11.53
C LYS A 120 -2.43 11.37 -10.61
N TYR A 121 -2.56 10.24 -9.89
CA TYR A 121 -1.48 9.75 -9.04
C TYR A 121 -0.31 9.16 -9.85
N PHE A 122 -0.57 8.46 -10.96
CA PHE A 122 0.50 7.92 -11.79
C PHE A 122 1.45 9.01 -12.31
N LEU A 123 0.89 10.12 -12.78
CA LEU A 123 1.66 11.25 -13.31
C LEU A 123 2.50 11.97 -12.23
N SER A 124 2.12 11.91 -10.96
CA SER A 124 2.93 12.49 -9.86
C SER A 124 4.11 11.61 -9.43
N ARG A 125 4.17 10.35 -9.88
CA ARG A 125 5.28 9.44 -9.55
C ARG A 125 6.54 9.84 -10.30
N SER A 126 7.71 9.54 -9.72
CA SER A 126 8.98 9.70 -10.44
C SER A 126 8.99 8.92 -11.75
N ARG A 127 9.70 9.43 -12.77
CA ARG A 127 9.80 8.77 -14.08
C ARG A 127 10.27 7.31 -13.96
N GLY A 128 11.23 7.05 -13.07
CA GLY A 128 11.68 5.68 -12.77
C GLY A 128 10.56 4.78 -12.21
N SER A 129 9.70 5.32 -11.34
CA SER A 129 8.54 4.60 -10.83
C SER A 129 7.48 4.34 -11.90
N GLN A 130 7.24 5.30 -12.80
CA GLN A 130 6.33 5.15 -13.93
C GLN A 130 6.83 4.06 -14.88
N LEU A 131 8.12 4.08 -15.24
CA LEU A 131 8.76 3.02 -16.01
C LEU A 131 8.68 1.67 -15.31
N GLY A 132 8.97 1.62 -14.01
CA GLY A 132 8.89 0.39 -13.22
C GLY A 132 7.50 -0.25 -13.21
N ALA A 133 6.44 0.55 -13.36
CA ALA A 133 5.08 0.04 -13.51
C ALA A 133 4.87 -0.68 -14.86
N TRP A 134 5.55 -0.27 -15.92
CA TRP A 134 5.50 -0.91 -17.24
C TRP A 134 6.36 -2.16 -17.36
N THR A 135 7.32 -2.38 -16.46
CA THR A 135 8.34 -3.43 -16.63
C THR A 135 8.04 -4.73 -15.91
N SER A 136 7.10 -4.72 -14.97
CA SER A 136 6.85 -5.87 -14.10
C SER A 136 5.40 -6.34 -14.21
N GLU A 137 5.24 -7.54 -14.78
CA GLU A 137 4.06 -8.37 -14.59
C GLU A 137 4.04 -8.89 -13.15
N GLN A 138 3.63 -8.04 -12.22
CA GLN A 138 3.77 -8.29 -10.80
C GLN A 138 3.11 -9.63 -10.40
N SER A 139 3.86 -10.47 -9.67
CA SER A 139 3.45 -11.81 -9.21
C SER A 139 3.50 -12.93 -10.27
N SER A 140 3.93 -12.68 -11.50
CA SER A 140 4.25 -13.76 -12.44
C SER A 140 5.63 -14.36 -12.16
N VAL A 141 5.81 -15.63 -12.51
CA VAL A 141 7.10 -16.31 -12.44
C VAL A 141 7.96 -15.84 -13.61
N ILE A 142 9.20 -15.45 -13.32
CA ILE A 142 10.20 -15.10 -14.34
C ILE A 142 11.36 -16.09 -14.27
N SER A 143 11.96 -16.41 -15.41
CA SER A 143 13.06 -17.37 -15.48
C SER A 143 14.41 -16.78 -15.08
N SER A 144 14.58 -15.47 -15.17
CA SER A 144 15.81 -14.78 -14.76
C SER A 144 15.58 -13.30 -14.45
N ARG A 145 16.55 -12.71 -13.75
CA ARG A 145 16.62 -11.27 -13.51
C ARG A 145 16.80 -10.45 -14.80
N ASP A 146 17.50 -11.00 -15.79
CA ASP A 146 17.80 -10.32 -17.06
C ASP A 146 16.54 -9.90 -17.81
N ILE A 147 15.43 -10.63 -17.63
CA ILE A 147 14.13 -10.27 -18.21
C ILE A 147 13.67 -8.90 -17.71
N LEU A 148 13.80 -8.63 -16.41
CA LEU A 148 13.38 -7.34 -15.84
C LEU A 148 14.27 -6.21 -16.33
N GLU A 149 15.59 -6.43 -16.38
CA GLU A 149 16.56 -5.43 -16.82
C GLU A 149 16.41 -5.10 -18.31
N THR A 150 16.22 -6.13 -19.13
CA THR A 150 15.95 -6.00 -20.57
C THR A 150 14.65 -5.26 -20.82
N THR A 151 13.57 -5.62 -20.12
CA THR A 151 12.27 -4.95 -20.24
C THR A 151 12.36 -3.49 -19.81
N LEU A 152 13.09 -3.18 -18.73
CA LEU A 152 13.33 -1.80 -18.31
C LEU A 152 14.12 -1.00 -19.35
N ALA A 153 15.16 -1.57 -19.94
CA ALA A 153 15.90 -0.92 -21.02
C ALA A 153 15.04 -0.69 -22.26
N GLN A 154 14.13 -1.62 -22.59
CA GLN A 154 13.15 -1.44 -23.66
C GLN A 154 12.17 -0.32 -23.35
N MET A 155 11.60 -0.27 -22.14
CA MET A 155 10.65 0.78 -21.76
C MET A 155 11.31 2.17 -21.69
N LYS A 156 12.58 2.26 -21.22
CA LYS A 156 13.37 3.50 -21.28
C LYS A 156 13.54 4.00 -22.71
N ARG A 157 13.85 3.10 -23.66
CA ARG A 157 13.97 3.45 -25.09
C ARG A 157 12.62 3.84 -25.70
N LYS A 158 11.56 3.07 -25.39
CA LYS A 158 10.21 3.33 -25.89
C LYS A 158 9.66 4.68 -25.41
N PHE A 159 9.91 5.02 -24.15
CA PHE A 159 9.48 6.27 -23.54
C PHE A 159 10.68 7.19 -23.28
N THR A 160 11.53 7.38 -24.30
CA THR A 160 12.67 8.31 -24.18
C THR A 160 12.18 9.76 -24.10
N GLU A 161 11.22 10.12 -24.95
CA GLU A 161 10.63 11.46 -25.01
C GLU A 161 9.16 11.43 -24.60
N GLY A 162 8.69 12.54 -24.03
CA GLY A 162 7.31 12.71 -23.62
C GLY A 162 6.90 12.03 -22.31
N GLU A 163 5.60 12.06 -22.06
CA GLU A 163 4.96 11.49 -20.89
C GLU A 163 4.78 9.97 -21.02
N ILE A 164 4.98 9.26 -19.92
CA ILE A 164 4.73 7.82 -19.85
C ILE A 164 3.22 7.64 -19.63
N PRO A 165 2.50 6.92 -20.51
CA PRO A 165 1.07 6.71 -20.34
C PRO A 165 0.79 5.79 -19.14
N LEU A 166 -0.37 5.96 -18.53
CA LEU A 166 -0.88 5.03 -17.51
C LEU A 166 -1.08 3.64 -18.15
N PRO A 167 -0.45 2.56 -17.64
CA PRO A 167 -0.74 1.21 -18.10
C PRO A 167 -2.17 0.81 -17.73
N SER A 168 -2.89 0.14 -18.63
CA SER A 168 -4.27 -0.33 -18.40
C SER A 168 -4.38 -1.33 -17.24
N PHE A 169 -3.29 -2.04 -16.94
CA PHE A 169 -3.18 -3.00 -15.85
C PHE A 169 -2.69 -2.37 -14.54
N TRP A 170 -2.67 -1.04 -14.40
CA TRP A 170 -2.18 -0.37 -13.19
C TRP A 170 -3.18 0.65 -12.64
N GLY A 171 -3.33 0.71 -11.32
CA GLY A 171 -4.15 1.73 -10.68
C GLY A 171 -4.33 1.52 -9.18
N GLY A 172 -5.34 2.15 -8.61
CA GLY A 172 -5.57 2.18 -7.16
C GLY A 172 -6.74 1.32 -6.69
N TYR A 173 -6.62 0.82 -5.47
CA TYR A 173 -7.74 0.28 -4.68
C TYR A 173 -7.98 1.18 -3.48
N ARG A 174 -9.25 1.41 -3.17
CA ARG A 174 -9.73 2.07 -1.96
C ARG A 174 -10.35 1.04 -1.03
N VAL A 175 -9.88 0.98 0.21
CA VAL A 175 -10.45 0.19 1.29
C VAL A 175 -11.38 1.08 2.09
N GLN A 176 -12.67 0.74 2.10
CA GLN A 176 -13.70 1.45 2.86
C GLN A 176 -13.93 0.70 4.19
N PRO A 177 -13.59 1.32 5.34
CA PRO A 177 -13.77 0.71 6.67
C PRO A 177 -15.24 0.55 7.07
#